data_AF-A0A1V4R6C7-F1
#
_entry.id   AF-A0A1V4R6C7-F1
#
_cell.length_a   1.000
_cell.length_b   1.000
_cell.length_c   1.000
_cell.angle_alpha   90.00
_cell.angle_beta   90.00
_cell.angle_gamma   90.00
#
_symmetry.space_group_name_H-M   'P 1'
#
loop_
_entity.id
_entity.type
_entity.pdbx_description
1 polymer ?
#
loop_
_entity_poly.entity_id
_entity_poly.type
_entity_poly.pdbx_seq_one_letter_code
_entity_poly.pdbx_strand_id
1 'polypeptide(L)'
;MKKITISVCLTVIIILIGCSKKATSEDLSILTSAMQSVEIILQTEVTRLHNIAQLPKTQNGDWEFIKSELIKNDMERSKSLYWYSLPDGSYYTSEKDKVEANLSSREYFPALLKGKDVVGYPVIGKTSGKKSIVIAVPITVNEKVVGILGTSVFLDEFWDLLKDKIQIPDKYDFYAVNSEGITIFDLETKDHLLDKVLEQPAPTLVEAIKVIILTNEGELNYKWNGKNKIAVYLKSSISDWRYVLSFY
;
A
#
# COMPACT_ATOMS: atom_id res chain seq x y z
N MET A 1 5.11 46.73 19.68
CA MET A 1 5.03 45.45 20.41
C MET A 1 4.46 44.37 19.48
N LYS A 2 5.30 43.51 18.89
CA LYS A 2 4.88 42.32 18.15
C LYS A 2 5.50 41.11 18.84
N LYS A 3 4.67 40.20 19.35
CA LYS A 3 5.13 38.95 19.97
C LYS A 3 5.54 37.97 18.86
N ILE A 4 6.74 37.45 19.03
CA ILE A 4 7.38 36.37 18.29
C ILE A 4 6.78 35.05 18.80
N THR A 5 6.46 34.13 17.90
CA THR A 5 6.22 32.73 18.24
C THR A 5 7.23 31.87 17.48
N ILE A 6 8.32 31.51 18.15
CA ILE A 6 9.29 30.53 17.67
C ILE A 6 8.74 29.16 18.06
N SER A 7 8.44 28.34 17.05
CA SER A 7 8.09 26.94 17.23
C SER A 7 9.37 26.15 17.49
N VAL A 8 9.64 25.81 18.74
CA VAL A 8 10.75 24.94 19.14
C VAL A 8 10.30 23.49 18.86
N CYS A 9 10.90 22.86 17.86
CA CYS A 9 10.74 21.44 17.59
C CYS A 9 11.48 20.67 18.69
N LEU A 10 10.73 19.98 19.56
CA LEU A 10 11.27 19.26 20.70
C LEU A 10 11.76 17.88 20.24
N THR A 11 13.03 17.78 19.85
CA THR A 11 13.70 16.49 19.64
C THR A 11 14.00 15.85 21.00
N VAL A 12 13.19 14.87 21.37
CA VAL A 12 13.47 14.01 22.52
C VAL A 12 14.56 13.03 22.12
N ILE A 13 15.80 13.32 22.50
CA ILE A 13 16.93 12.39 22.39
C ILE A 13 17.00 11.58 23.68
N ILE A 14 16.53 10.32 23.65
CA ILE A 14 16.80 9.36 24.72
C ILE A 14 18.21 8.81 24.46
N ILE A 15 19.19 9.28 25.24
CA ILE A 15 20.56 8.76 25.23
C ILE A 15 20.58 7.49 26.10
N LEU A 16 20.51 6.33 25.48
CA LEU A 16 20.93 5.07 26.10
C LEU A 16 22.37 4.80 25.67
N ILE A 17 23.27 4.80 26.66
CA ILE A 17 24.69 4.53 26.50
C ILE A 17 24.86 3.02 26.27
N GLY A 18 25.10 2.71 25.01
CA GLY A 18 25.64 1.46 24.48
C GLY A 18 25.98 1.75 23.03
N CYS A 19 27.08 1.22 22.50
CA CYS A 19 27.37 1.29 21.05
C CYS A 19 26.33 0.43 20.30
N SER A 20 25.06 0.86 20.29
CA SER A 20 24.09 0.36 19.33
C SER A 20 24.53 0.89 17.98
N LYS A 21 24.83 0.01 17.03
CA LYS A 21 24.93 0.40 15.61
C LYS A 21 23.71 1.28 15.32
N LYS A 22 23.96 2.48 14.80
CA LYS A 22 22.91 3.39 14.35
C LYS A 22 22.74 3.23 12.86
N ALA A 23 21.57 3.60 12.36
CA ALA A 23 21.40 3.72 10.93
C ALA A 23 22.27 4.84 10.35
N THR A 24 22.71 4.60 9.13
CA THR A 24 23.56 5.49 8.35
C THR A 24 22.75 6.20 7.27
N SER A 25 23.33 7.23 6.66
CA SER A 25 22.73 7.85 5.47
C SER A 25 22.61 6.88 4.29
N GLU A 26 23.46 5.85 4.24
CA GLU A 26 23.38 4.78 3.24
C GLU A 26 22.12 3.93 3.44
N ASP A 27 21.81 3.54 4.67
CA ASP A 27 20.60 2.76 5.00
C ASP A 27 19.32 3.51 4.58
N LEU A 28 19.27 4.81 4.85
CA LEU A 28 18.14 5.67 4.46
C LEU A 28 18.04 5.82 2.93
N SER A 29 19.16 5.90 2.23
CA SER A 29 19.20 5.95 0.76
C SER A 29 18.68 4.66 0.13
N ILE A 30 19.06 3.49 0.68
CA ILE A 30 18.56 2.18 0.25
C ILE A 30 17.05 2.10 0.48
N LEU A 31 16.58 2.44 1.69
CA LEU A 31 15.15 2.46 2.02
C LEU A 31 14.36 3.36 1.04
N THR A 32 14.85 4.57 0.81
CA THR A 32 14.18 5.54 -0.08
C THR A 32 14.11 5.03 -1.52
N SER A 33 15.20 4.45 -2.03
CA SER A 33 15.25 3.91 -3.40
C SER A 33 14.32 2.70 -3.57
N ALA A 34 14.30 1.80 -2.58
CA ALA A 34 13.41 0.65 -2.57
C ALA A 34 11.94 1.07 -2.48
N MET A 35 11.61 2.01 -1.58
CA MET A 35 10.29 2.62 -1.47
C MET A 35 9.83 3.24 -2.80
N GLN A 36 10.67 4.06 -3.43
CA GLN A 36 10.35 4.68 -4.72
C GLN A 36 10.05 3.64 -5.80
N SER A 37 10.76 2.52 -5.81
CA SER A 37 10.52 1.42 -6.77
C SER A 37 9.12 0.81 -6.60
N VAL A 38 8.67 0.62 -5.35
CA VAL A 38 7.29 0.16 -5.06
C VAL A 38 6.28 1.23 -5.45
N GLU A 39 6.52 2.48 -5.07
CA GLU A 39 5.60 3.60 -5.29
C GLU A 39 5.37 3.88 -6.79
N ILE A 40 6.40 3.75 -7.62
CA ILE A 40 6.28 3.87 -9.08
C ILE A 40 5.30 2.84 -9.64
N ILE A 41 5.33 1.59 -9.15
CA ILE A 41 4.40 0.53 -9.59
C ILE A 41 2.96 0.93 -9.25
N LEU A 42 2.72 1.37 -8.02
CA LEU A 42 1.39 1.79 -7.56
C LEU A 42 0.87 3.01 -8.35
N GLN A 43 1.70 4.05 -8.49
CA GLN A 43 1.33 5.27 -9.22
C GLN A 43 1.09 5.03 -10.71
N THR A 44 1.86 4.13 -11.33
CA THR A 44 1.66 3.77 -12.73
C THR A 44 0.25 3.22 -12.94
N GLU A 45 -0.21 2.35 -12.04
CA GLU A 45 -1.57 1.81 -12.11
C GLU A 45 -2.63 2.86 -11.83
N VAL A 46 -2.45 3.72 -10.81
CA VAL A 46 -3.36 4.84 -10.53
C VAL A 46 -3.50 5.75 -11.77
N THR A 47 -2.37 6.12 -12.39
CA THR A 47 -2.35 6.98 -13.59
C THR A 47 -3.06 6.30 -14.74
N ARG A 48 -2.83 5.00 -14.95
CA ARG A 48 -3.50 4.22 -15.99
C ARG A 48 -5.01 4.22 -15.78
N LEU A 49 -5.49 3.97 -14.56
CA LEU A 49 -6.91 3.99 -14.24
C LEU A 49 -7.53 5.38 -14.43
N HIS A 50 -6.85 6.46 -14.03
CA HIS A 50 -7.32 7.82 -14.28
C HIS A 50 -7.47 8.13 -15.77
N ASN A 51 -6.51 7.72 -16.59
CA ASN A 51 -6.59 7.90 -18.04
C ASN A 51 -7.81 7.19 -18.63
N ILE A 52 -8.12 5.97 -18.16
CA ILE A 52 -9.31 5.23 -18.59
C ILE A 52 -10.60 5.89 -18.08
N ALA A 53 -10.60 6.39 -16.83
CA ALA A 53 -11.75 7.04 -16.20
C ALA A 53 -12.20 8.33 -16.93
N GLN A 54 -11.27 9.01 -17.60
CA GLN A 54 -11.54 10.23 -18.36
C GLN A 54 -12.14 9.98 -19.76
N LEU A 55 -12.17 8.75 -20.25
CA LEU A 55 -12.68 8.44 -21.58
C LEU A 55 -14.21 8.59 -21.63
N PRO A 56 -14.80 9.20 -22.68
CA PRO A 56 -16.25 9.45 -22.74
C PRO A 56 -17.11 8.18 -22.58
N LYS A 57 -16.67 7.06 -23.16
CA LYS A 57 -17.38 5.77 -23.01
C LYS A 57 -17.30 5.23 -21.59
N THR A 58 -16.19 5.43 -20.88
CA THR A 58 -16.06 5.08 -19.46
C THR A 58 -16.97 5.94 -18.59
N GLN A 59 -17.01 7.26 -18.84
CA GLN A 59 -17.89 8.19 -18.13
C GLN A 59 -19.39 7.88 -18.33
N ASN A 60 -19.75 7.32 -19.48
CA ASN A 60 -21.10 6.84 -19.78
C ASN A 60 -21.40 5.44 -19.23
N GLY A 61 -20.45 4.78 -18.56
CA GLY A 61 -20.64 3.46 -17.97
C GLY A 61 -20.69 2.30 -18.97
N ASP A 62 -20.09 2.45 -20.15
CA ASP A 62 -20.01 1.36 -21.15
C ASP A 62 -19.07 0.25 -20.65
N TRP A 63 -19.64 -0.78 -20.01
CA TRP A 63 -18.86 -1.86 -19.42
C TRP A 63 -17.97 -2.61 -20.42
N GLU A 64 -18.47 -2.92 -21.62
CA GLU A 64 -17.69 -3.66 -22.60
C GLU A 64 -16.45 -2.86 -23.04
N PHE A 65 -16.63 -1.55 -23.24
CA PHE A 65 -15.51 -0.66 -23.48
C PHE A 65 -14.54 -0.60 -22.29
N ILE A 66 -15.05 -0.39 -21.07
CA ILE A 66 -14.25 -0.30 -19.85
C ILE A 66 -13.43 -1.58 -19.65
N LYS A 67 -14.07 -2.74 -19.76
CA LYS A 67 -13.43 -4.05 -19.65
C LYS A 67 -12.29 -4.19 -20.66
N SER A 68 -12.53 -3.80 -21.91
CA SER A 68 -11.53 -3.88 -22.97
C SER A 68 -10.30 -3.01 -22.70
N GLU A 69 -10.47 -1.80 -22.16
CA GLU A 69 -9.35 -0.91 -21.82
C GLU A 69 -8.65 -1.35 -20.52
N LEU A 70 -9.36 -1.89 -19.54
CA LEU A 70 -8.78 -2.37 -18.30
C LEU A 70 -7.82 -3.55 -18.52
N ILE A 71 -8.18 -4.50 -19.39
CA ILE A 71 -7.37 -5.69 -19.70
C ILE A 71 -6.39 -5.47 -20.87
N LYS A 72 -6.37 -4.27 -21.44
CA LYS A 72 -5.50 -3.93 -22.58
C LYS A 72 -4.04 -4.05 -22.15
N ASN A 73 -3.27 -4.85 -22.88
CA ASN A 73 -1.88 -5.17 -22.59
C ASN A 73 -1.66 -5.97 -21.29
N ASP A 74 -2.72 -6.42 -20.61
CA ASP A 74 -2.60 -7.40 -19.53
C ASP A 74 -2.53 -8.81 -20.13
N MET A 75 -1.33 -9.18 -20.59
CA MET A 75 -1.07 -10.48 -21.21
C MET A 75 -1.17 -11.63 -20.18
N GLU A 76 -1.00 -11.33 -18.90
CA GLU A 76 -0.97 -12.30 -17.81
C GLU A 76 -2.09 -12.00 -16.81
N ARG A 77 -3.34 -12.14 -17.28
CA ARG A 77 -4.61 -12.00 -16.52
C ARG A 77 -4.66 -12.71 -15.16
N SER A 78 -3.63 -13.45 -14.79
CA SER A 78 -3.40 -14.06 -13.49
C SER A 78 -2.91 -13.10 -12.40
N LYS A 79 -2.41 -11.90 -12.73
CA LYS A 79 -1.75 -11.00 -11.76
C LYS A 79 -2.69 -10.06 -11.00
N SER A 80 -3.88 -9.80 -11.53
CA SER A 80 -4.82 -8.84 -10.96
C SER A 80 -6.25 -9.12 -11.40
N LEU A 81 -7.22 -8.72 -10.58
CA LEU A 81 -8.62 -8.68 -10.96
C LEU A 81 -9.05 -7.23 -11.19
N TYR A 82 -9.46 -6.91 -12.43
CA TYR A 82 -10.00 -5.60 -12.76
C TYR A 82 -11.50 -5.56 -12.53
N TRP A 83 -12.00 -4.40 -12.12
CA TRP A 83 -13.42 -4.21 -11.82
C TRP A 83 -13.89 -2.77 -12.08
N TYR A 84 -15.19 -2.66 -12.36
CA TYR A 84 -15.92 -1.42 -12.49
C TYR A 84 -17.13 -1.46 -11.57
N SER A 85 -17.37 -0.40 -10.81
CA SER A 85 -18.50 -0.32 -9.89
C SER A 85 -19.34 0.92 -10.11
N LEU A 86 -20.65 0.78 -9.91
CA LEU A 86 -21.57 1.90 -9.79
C LEU A 86 -21.51 2.48 -8.37
N PRO A 87 -21.97 3.73 -8.15
CA PRO A 87 -21.96 4.35 -6.82
C PRO A 87 -22.75 3.60 -5.74
N ASP A 88 -23.70 2.75 -6.13
CA ASP A 88 -24.47 1.88 -5.20
C ASP A 88 -23.69 0.61 -4.76
N GLY A 89 -22.47 0.43 -5.28
CA GLY A 89 -21.59 -0.70 -4.97
C GLY A 89 -21.87 -1.98 -5.76
N SER A 90 -22.87 -1.99 -6.66
CA SER A 90 -22.95 -3.04 -7.68
C SER A 90 -21.75 -2.95 -8.62
N TYR A 91 -21.27 -4.07 -9.12
CA TYR A 91 -20.00 -4.09 -9.85
C TYR A 91 -19.87 -5.24 -10.85
N TYR A 92 -18.92 -5.04 -11.75
CA TYR A 92 -18.51 -5.95 -12.79
C TYR A 92 -17.03 -6.28 -12.62
N THR A 93 -16.60 -7.46 -13.05
CA THR A 93 -15.18 -7.85 -13.07
C THR A 93 -14.76 -8.36 -14.44
N SER A 94 -13.47 -8.25 -14.74
CA SER A 94 -12.89 -8.77 -15.98
C SER A 94 -13.12 -10.28 -16.17
N GLU A 95 -13.32 -11.03 -15.09
CA GLU A 95 -13.54 -12.48 -15.11
C GLU A 95 -15.00 -12.92 -15.24
N LYS A 96 -15.93 -12.24 -14.55
CA LYS A 96 -17.32 -12.73 -14.38
C LYS A 96 -18.38 -11.78 -14.92
N ASP A 97 -17.97 -10.67 -15.53
CA ASP A 97 -18.87 -9.55 -15.83
C ASP A 97 -19.62 -9.17 -14.55
N LYS A 98 -20.96 -9.11 -14.58
CA LYS A 98 -21.75 -8.71 -13.41
C LYS A 98 -21.58 -9.71 -12.26
N VAL A 99 -21.26 -9.21 -11.07
CA VAL A 99 -21.09 -10.05 -9.87
C VAL A 99 -22.28 -9.91 -8.92
N GLU A 100 -22.77 -11.03 -8.39
CA GLU A 100 -23.80 -11.10 -7.35
C GLU A 100 -23.23 -10.81 -5.95
N ALA A 101 -22.58 -9.67 -5.80
CA ALA A 101 -22.09 -9.14 -4.53
C ALA A 101 -22.08 -7.61 -4.58
N ASN A 102 -21.74 -6.96 -3.46
CA ASN A 102 -21.71 -5.50 -3.39
C ASN A 102 -20.49 -4.98 -2.64
N LEU A 103 -19.86 -3.94 -3.20
CA LEU A 103 -18.64 -3.28 -2.70
C LEU A 103 -18.93 -2.16 -1.68
N SER A 104 -20.16 -1.67 -1.55
CA SER A 104 -20.52 -0.58 -0.62
C SER A 104 -20.18 -0.88 0.85
N SER A 105 -20.15 -2.17 1.22
CA SER A 105 -19.76 -2.63 2.56
C SER A 105 -18.25 -2.63 2.81
N ARG A 106 -17.42 -2.35 1.80
CA ARG A 106 -15.96 -2.30 1.95
C ARG A 106 -15.56 -0.95 2.54
N GLU A 107 -14.68 -0.97 3.54
CA GLU A 107 -14.27 0.23 4.28
C GLU A 107 -13.60 1.29 3.40
N TYR A 108 -12.94 0.88 2.31
CA TYR A 108 -12.34 1.81 1.35
C TYR A 108 -13.37 2.51 0.44
N PHE A 109 -14.55 1.94 0.27
CA PHE A 109 -15.53 2.39 -0.73
C PHE A 109 -16.07 3.81 -0.49
N PRO A 110 -16.37 4.23 0.77
CA PRO A 110 -16.78 5.60 1.04
C PRO A 110 -15.75 6.68 0.65
N ALA A 111 -14.45 6.36 0.59
CA ALA A 111 -13.45 7.31 0.13
C ALA A 111 -13.59 7.59 -1.38
N LEU A 112 -13.85 6.53 -2.17
CA LEU A 112 -14.06 6.61 -3.61
C LEU A 112 -15.30 7.45 -3.95
N LEU A 113 -16.39 7.27 -3.21
CA LEU A 113 -17.61 8.09 -3.36
C LEU A 113 -17.40 9.58 -3.04
N LYS A 114 -16.36 9.91 -2.26
CA LYS A 114 -15.94 11.29 -1.96
C LYS A 114 -14.95 11.85 -2.99
N GLY A 115 -14.75 11.15 -4.11
CA GLY A 115 -13.81 11.58 -5.15
C GLY A 115 -12.34 11.36 -4.78
N LYS A 116 -12.04 10.49 -3.81
CA LYS A 116 -10.66 10.19 -3.39
C LYS A 116 -10.21 8.83 -3.93
N ASP A 117 -8.99 8.77 -4.42
CA ASP A 117 -8.35 7.52 -4.81
C ASP A 117 -8.13 6.62 -3.59
N VAL A 118 -8.09 5.31 -3.84
CA VAL A 118 -7.67 4.29 -2.90
C VAL A 118 -6.44 3.63 -3.47
N VAL A 119 -5.34 3.60 -2.72
CA VAL A 119 -4.07 3.03 -3.18
C VAL A 119 -3.50 2.13 -2.10
N GLY A 120 -3.37 0.84 -2.41
CA GLY A 120 -2.70 -0.11 -1.52
C GLY A 120 -3.53 -0.61 -0.35
N TYR A 121 -4.87 -0.51 -0.40
CA TYR A 121 -5.71 -0.94 0.71
C TYR A 121 -5.81 -2.49 0.76
N PRO A 122 -5.39 -3.16 1.84
CA PRO A 122 -5.35 -4.61 1.91
C PRO A 122 -6.74 -5.24 2.02
N VAL A 123 -6.99 -6.30 1.27
CA VAL A 123 -8.24 -7.07 1.32
C VAL A 123 -7.99 -8.55 1.10
N ILE A 124 -8.93 -9.36 1.60
CA ILE A 124 -9.17 -10.68 1.06
C ILE A 124 -10.35 -10.57 0.08
N GLY A 125 -10.16 -11.07 -1.14
CA GLY A 125 -11.19 -11.06 -2.18
C GLY A 125 -12.40 -11.90 -1.76
N LYS A 126 -13.60 -11.31 -1.75
CA LYS A 126 -14.84 -12.04 -1.38
C LYS A 126 -15.14 -13.19 -2.35
N THR A 127 -14.81 -13.02 -3.62
CA THR A 127 -15.11 -13.98 -4.69
C THR A 127 -13.92 -14.88 -5.05
N SER A 128 -12.69 -14.38 -4.96
CA SER A 128 -11.47 -15.12 -5.32
C SER A 128 -10.79 -15.80 -4.13
N GLY A 129 -11.03 -15.33 -2.90
CA GLY A 129 -10.30 -15.75 -1.71
C GLY A 129 -8.83 -15.31 -1.66
N LYS A 130 -8.32 -14.66 -2.71
CA LYS A 130 -6.92 -14.22 -2.78
C LYS A 130 -6.66 -13.01 -1.87
N LYS A 131 -5.46 -12.96 -1.29
CA LYS A 131 -4.93 -11.76 -0.62
C LYS A 131 -4.59 -10.72 -1.67
N SER A 132 -5.00 -9.47 -1.46
CA SER A 132 -4.84 -8.42 -2.47
C SER A 132 -4.66 -7.07 -1.84
N ILE A 133 -4.14 -6.14 -2.62
CA ILE A 133 -4.29 -4.71 -2.39
C ILE A 133 -5.22 -4.12 -3.44
N VAL A 134 -6.04 -3.16 -3.02
CA VAL A 134 -6.93 -2.42 -3.90
C VAL A 134 -6.25 -1.13 -4.34
N ILE A 135 -6.25 -0.90 -5.66
CA ILE A 135 -5.96 0.38 -6.29
C ILE A 135 -7.21 0.77 -7.06
N ALA A 136 -7.82 1.91 -6.75
CA ALA A 136 -9.07 2.33 -7.37
C ALA A 136 -9.19 3.86 -7.47
N VAL A 137 -9.85 4.31 -8.52
CA VAL A 137 -10.07 5.73 -8.82
C VAL A 137 -11.55 5.99 -9.15
N PRO A 138 -12.11 7.15 -8.76
CA PRO A 138 -13.47 7.53 -9.09
C PRO A 138 -13.58 8.05 -10.54
N ILE A 139 -14.65 7.65 -11.23
CA ILE A 139 -15.07 8.24 -12.50
C ILE A 139 -15.98 9.42 -12.15
N THR A 140 -15.57 10.64 -12.52
CA THR A 140 -16.29 11.87 -12.16
C THR A 140 -16.81 12.58 -13.40
N VAL A 141 -18.10 12.95 -13.39
CA VAL A 141 -18.75 13.79 -14.41
C VAL A 141 -19.47 14.92 -13.71
N ASN A 142 -19.19 16.17 -14.10
CA ASN A 142 -19.76 17.37 -13.46
C ASN A 142 -19.63 17.33 -11.93
N GLU A 143 -18.43 17.02 -11.43
CA GLU A 143 -18.09 16.91 -9.99
C GLU A 143 -18.83 15.81 -9.22
N LYS A 144 -19.59 14.94 -9.90
CA LYS A 144 -20.26 13.79 -9.30
C LYS A 144 -19.58 12.48 -9.68
N VAL A 145 -19.36 11.63 -8.69
CA VAL A 145 -18.89 10.26 -8.92
C VAL A 145 -20.02 9.46 -9.57
N VAL A 146 -19.80 9.05 -10.83
CA VAL A 146 -20.76 8.26 -11.63
C VAL A 146 -20.38 6.78 -11.72
N GLY A 147 -19.16 6.45 -11.29
CA GLY A 147 -18.66 5.08 -11.23
C GLY A 147 -17.27 5.05 -10.65
N ILE A 148 -16.69 3.86 -10.55
CA ILE A 148 -15.37 3.62 -9.97
C ILE A 148 -14.67 2.58 -10.83
N LEU A 149 -13.40 2.82 -11.16
CA LEU A 149 -12.51 1.80 -11.71
C LEU A 149 -11.60 1.28 -10.61
N GLY A 150 -11.32 -0.01 -10.61
CA GLY A 150 -10.33 -0.55 -9.71
C GLY A 150 -9.68 -1.84 -10.16
N THR A 151 -8.58 -2.11 -9.47
CA THR A 151 -7.71 -3.26 -9.63
C THR A 151 -7.50 -3.86 -8.24
N SER A 152 -7.79 -5.13 -8.11
CA SER A 152 -7.31 -5.94 -6.99
C SER A 152 -6.01 -6.61 -7.43
N VAL A 153 -4.88 -6.05 -7.01
CA VAL A 153 -3.55 -6.61 -7.28
C VAL A 153 -3.33 -7.76 -6.30
N PHE A 154 -3.14 -8.96 -6.80
CA PHE A 154 -2.91 -10.12 -5.95
C PHE A 154 -1.51 -10.04 -5.31
N LEU A 155 -1.46 -10.27 -4.00
CA LEU A 155 -0.24 -10.00 -3.24
C LEU A 155 0.88 -10.99 -3.52
N ASP A 156 0.57 -12.23 -3.89
CA ASP A 156 1.58 -13.23 -4.26
C ASP A 156 2.32 -12.82 -5.53
N GLU A 157 1.59 -12.39 -6.56
CA GLU A 157 2.13 -11.94 -7.84
C GLU A 157 2.78 -10.55 -7.72
N PHE A 158 2.22 -9.68 -6.87
CA PHE A 158 2.86 -8.40 -6.53
C PHE A 158 4.22 -8.62 -5.87
N TRP A 159 4.30 -9.56 -4.92
CA TRP A 159 5.56 -9.93 -4.30
C TRP A 159 6.59 -10.43 -5.31
N ASP A 160 6.18 -11.29 -6.27
CA ASP A 160 7.10 -11.79 -7.32
C ASP A 160 7.65 -10.64 -8.17
N LEU A 161 6.79 -9.67 -8.51
CA LEU A 161 7.20 -8.46 -9.20
C LEU A 161 8.18 -7.62 -8.37
N LEU A 162 7.92 -7.43 -7.08
CA LEU A 162 8.82 -6.68 -6.20
C LEU A 162 10.18 -7.38 -6.08
N LYS A 163 10.19 -8.72 -5.96
CA LYS A 163 11.42 -9.51 -5.84
C LYS A 163 12.30 -9.43 -7.09
N ASP A 164 11.69 -9.33 -8.28
CA ASP A 164 12.39 -9.10 -9.55
C ASP A 164 12.95 -7.67 -9.66
N LYS A 165 12.18 -6.66 -9.22
CA LYS A 165 12.50 -5.24 -9.44
C LYS A 165 13.41 -4.63 -8.38
N ILE A 166 13.38 -5.15 -7.16
CA ILE A 166 14.05 -4.54 -6.00
C ILE A 166 15.20 -5.43 -5.57
N GLN A 167 16.42 -4.93 -5.73
CA GLN A 167 17.62 -5.56 -5.21
C GLN A 167 18.10 -4.80 -3.97
N ILE A 168 18.13 -5.51 -2.84
CA ILE A 168 18.72 -5.03 -1.59
C ILE A 168 19.81 -6.01 -1.16
N PRO A 169 20.90 -5.55 -0.51
CA PRO A 169 21.90 -6.45 0.05
C PRO A 169 21.29 -7.41 1.08
N ASP A 170 21.74 -8.67 1.09
CA ASP A 170 21.22 -9.77 1.94
C ASP A 170 21.23 -9.49 3.45
N LYS A 171 21.98 -8.49 3.90
CA LYS A 171 21.99 -8.06 5.31
C LYS A 171 20.73 -7.30 5.73
N TYR A 172 19.92 -6.86 4.77
CA TYR A 172 18.71 -6.08 5.00
C TYR A 172 17.45 -6.88 4.74
N ASP A 173 16.46 -6.65 5.60
CA ASP A 173 15.08 -7.01 5.38
C ASP A 173 14.32 -5.74 4.99
N PHE A 174 13.54 -5.81 3.91
CA PHE A 174 12.71 -4.71 3.43
C PHE A 174 11.24 -5.15 3.41
N TYR A 175 10.40 -4.44 4.15
CA TYR A 175 8.98 -4.77 4.27
C TYR A 175 8.13 -3.50 4.41
N ALA A 176 6.82 -3.66 4.27
CA ALA A 176 5.88 -2.56 4.48
C ALA A 176 4.67 -3.00 5.32
N VAL A 177 4.22 -2.12 6.21
CA VAL A 177 2.97 -2.27 6.97
C VAL A 177 2.03 -1.10 6.69
N ASN A 178 0.72 -1.30 6.76
CA ASN A 178 -0.24 -0.19 6.70
C ASN A 178 -0.39 0.51 8.07
N SER A 179 -1.27 1.51 8.16
CA SER A 179 -1.58 2.24 9.41
C SER A 179 -2.17 1.38 10.54
N GLU A 180 -2.65 0.18 10.23
CA GLU A 180 -3.22 -0.76 11.20
C GLU A 180 -2.21 -1.82 11.66
N GLY A 181 -0.97 -1.76 11.17
CA GLY A 181 0.05 -2.77 11.45
C GLY A 181 -0.17 -4.09 10.71
N ILE A 182 -0.89 -4.06 9.58
CA ILE A 182 -1.02 -5.18 8.66
C ILE A 182 0.17 -5.18 7.72
N THR A 183 0.90 -6.29 7.65
CA THR A 183 1.99 -6.48 6.68
C THR A 183 1.43 -6.55 5.27
N ILE A 184 1.91 -5.67 4.40
CA ILE A 184 1.53 -5.66 2.98
C ILE A 184 2.45 -6.58 2.19
N PHE A 185 3.76 -6.48 2.41
CA PHE A 185 4.77 -7.39 1.87
C PHE A 185 5.96 -7.44 2.82
N ASP A 186 6.68 -8.56 2.76
CA ASP A 186 8.04 -8.73 3.28
C ASP A 186 8.88 -9.28 2.12
N LEU A 187 9.91 -8.58 1.67
CA LEU A 187 10.67 -8.98 0.47
C LEU A 187 11.46 -10.29 0.68
N GLU A 188 11.66 -10.74 1.92
CA GLU A 188 12.29 -12.03 2.22
C GLU A 188 11.34 -13.20 1.92
N THR A 189 10.05 -13.09 2.28
CA THR A 189 9.08 -14.19 2.21
C THR A 189 7.63 -13.75 1.95
N LYS A 190 6.83 -14.62 1.33
CA LYS A 190 5.37 -14.43 1.18
C LYS A 190 4.56 -14.81 2.43
N ASP A 191 5.19 -15.46 3.41
CA ASP A 191 4.46 -16.03 4.55
C ASP A 191 3.75 -14.96 5.39
N HIS A 192 4.28 -13.74 5.41
CA HIS A 192 3.78 -12.63 6.22
C HIS A 192 2.72 -11.75 5.54
N LEU A 193 2.28 -12.10 4.32
CA LEU A 193 1.28 -11.30 3.61
C LEU A 193 -0.03 -11.22 4.41
N LEU A 194 -0.46 -9.99 4.72
CA LEU A 194 -1.63 -9.66 5.54
C LEU A 194 -1.56 -10.12 7.01
N ASP A 195 -0.37 -10.42 7.52
CA ASP A 195 -0.20 -10.66 8.96
C ASP A 195 -0.54 -9.40 9.76
N LYS A 196 -1.29 -9.58 10.84
CA LYS A 196 -1.60 -8.51 11.79
C LYS A 196 -0.53 -8.47 12.86
N VAL A 197 0.50 -7.66 12.65
CA VAL A 197 1.69 -7.67 13.51
C VAL A 197 1.35 -7.33 14.95
N LEU A 198 0.38 -6.44 15.18
CA LEU A 198 -0.06 -6.01 16.52
C LEU A 198 -0.70 -7.12 17.36
N GLU A 199 -1.12 -8.23 16.73
CA GLU A 199 -1.74 -9.39 17.40
C GLU A 199 -0.72 -10.52 17.65
N GLN A 200 0.54 -10.38 17.22
CA GLN A 200 1.55 -11.44 17.31
C GLN A 200 2.18 -11.57 18.72
N PRO A 201 2.62 -12.78 19.12
CA PRO A 201 3.34 -13.01 20.37
C PRO A 201 4.82 -12.57 20.30
N ALA A 202 5.07 -11.36 19.80
CA ALA A 202 6.40 -10.78 19.60
C ALA A 202 6.45 -9.35 20.17
N PRO A 203 6.53 -9.19 21.51
CA PRO A 203 6.23 -7.92 22.17
C PRO A 203 7.14 -6.76 21.73
N THR A 204 8.41 -7.03 21.45
CA THR A 204 9.35 -5.99 20.97
C THR A 204 9.07 -5.57 19.54
N LEU A 205 8.66 -6.48 18.67
CA LEU A 205 8.24 -6.14 17.30
C LEU A 205 6.92 -5.36 17.34
N VAL A 206 5.95 -5.82 18.14
CA VAL A 206 4.67 -5.15 18.32
C VAL A 206 4.86 -3.70 18.76
N GLU A 207 5.71 -3.47 19.76
CA GLU A 207 5.97 -2.11 20.26
C GLU A 207 6.67 -1.24 19.21
N ALA A 208 7.61 -1.81 18.46
CA ALA A 208 8.24 -1.11 17.35
C ALA A 208 7.24 -0.72 16.26
N ILE A 209 6.34 -1.64 15.86
CA ILE A 209 5.33 -1.34 14.84
C ILE A 209 4.32 -0.30 15.33
N LYS A 210 3.94 -0.30 16.62
CA LYS A 210 3.12 0.79 17.19
C LYS A 210 3.78 2.16 17.04
N VAL A 211 5.09 2.24 17.29
CA VAL A 211 5.84 3.49 17.05
C VAL A 211 5.82 3.85 15.57
N ILE A 212 6.18 2.91 14.69
CA ILE A 212 6.25 3.11 13.23
C ILE A 212 4.93 3.61 12.65
N ILE A 213 3.78 3.04 13.03
CA ILE A 213 2.49 3.45 12.46
C ILE A 213 2.03 4.84 12.95
N LEU A 214 2.52 5.30 14.10
CA LEU A 214 2.16 6.60 14.71
C LEU A 214 3.06 7.76 14.25
N THR A 215 4.23 7.47 13.67
CA THR A 215 5.19 8.49 13.20
C THR A 215 5.37 8.41 11.67
N ASN A 216 5.95 9.46 11.08
CA ASN A 216 6.17 9.51 9.64
C ASN A 216 7.53 8.93 9.22
N GLU A 217 8.52 9.00 10.09
CA GLU A 217 9.87 8.53 9.83
C GLU A 217 10.62 8.32 11.14
N GLY A 218 11.69 7.54 11.10
CA GLY A 218 12.61 7.44 12.24
C GLY A 218 13.49 6.21 12.20
N GLU A 219 14.13 5.98 13.35
CA GLU A 219 14.96 4.81 13.63
C GLU A 219 14.52 4.20 14.97
N LEU A 220 14.51 2.88 15.06
CA LEU A 220 14.26 2.17 16.31
C LEU A 220 14.97 0.80 16.33
N ASN A 221 14.90 0.13 17.48
CA ASN A 221 15.43 -1.22 17.65
C ASN A 221 14.31 -2.16 18.10
N TYR A 222 14.36 -3.42 17.67
CA TYR A 222 13.45 -4.47 18.12
C TYR A 222 14.10 -5.84 18.04
N LYS A 223 13.55 -6.81 18.76
CA LYS A 223 13.96 -8.21 18.65
C LYS A 223 12.96 -8.98 17.78
N TRP A 224 13.48 -9.76 16.83
CA TRP A 224 12.70 -10.64 15.96
C TRP A 224 13.50 -11.89 15.62
N ASN A 225 12.86 -13.07 15.71
CA ASN A 225 13.51 -14.37 15.47
C ASN A 225 14.87 -14.54 16.18
N GLY A 226 14.94 -14.11 17.45
CA GLY A 226 16.16 -14.19 18.26
C GLY A 226 17.22 -13.13 17.98
N LYS A 227 17.08 -12.32 16.92
CA LYS A 227 18.04 -11.28 16.52
C LYS A 227 17.62 -9.89 17.00
N ASN A 228 18.58 -9.09 17.44
CA ASN A 228 18.37 -7.67 17.72
C ASN A 228 18.52 -6.90 16.40
N LYS A 229 17.42 -6.35 15.89
CA LYS A 229 17.38 -5.59 14.66
C LYS A 229 17.36 -4.09 14.94
N ILE A 230 18.05 -3.35 14.08
CA ILE A 230 17.89 -1.90 13.90
C ILE A 230 17.00 -1.71 12.68
N ALA A 231 16.07 -0.75 12.74
CA ALA A 231 15.24 -0.38 11.61
C ALA A 231 15.24 1.12 11.38
N VAL A 232 15.30 1.50 10.11
CA VAL A 232 14.85 2.80 9.63
C VAL A 232 13.54 2.64 8.90
N TYR A 233 12.68 3.64 9.00
CA TYR A 233 11.36 3.60 8.36
C TYR A 233 10.93 4.96 7.85
N LEU A 234 10.11 4.93 6.80
CA LEU A 234 9.52 6.08 6.14
C LEU A 234 8.06 5.79 5.80
N LYS A 235 7.21 6.79 5.98
CA LYS A 235 5.81 6.75 5.60
C LYS A 235 5.63 7.23 4.15
N SER A 236 4.91 6.45 3.37
CA SER A 236 4.44 6.81 2.03
C SER A 236 3.41 7.92 2.08
N SER A 237 3.54 8.89 1.19
CA SER A 237 2.48 9.86 0.89
C SER A 237 1.42 9.33 -0.08
N ILE A 238 1.65 8.16 -0.69
CA ILE A 238 0.81 7.60 -1.76
C ILE A 238 -0.13 6.52 -1.22
N SER A 239 0.40 5.52 -0.50
CA SER A 239 -0.37 4.36 -0.04
C SER A 239 -0.66 4.36 1.46
N ASP A 240 -0.21 5.37 2.19
CA ASP A 240 -0.18 5.39 3.67
C ASP A 240 0.58 4.17 4.24
N TRP A 241 1.41 3.48 3.47
CA TRP A 241 2.27 2.42 4.01
C TRP A 241 3.46 3.00 4.76
N ARG A 242 4.00 2.23 5.72
CA ARG A 242 5.27 2.50 6.36
C ARG A 242 6.25 1.46 5.85
N TYR A 243 7.21 1.91 5.06
CA TYR A 243 8.31 1.10 4.55
C TYR A 243 9.39 1.02 5.61
N VAL A 244 9.91 -0.17 5.84
CA VAL A 244 10.91 -0.46 6.87
C VAL A 244 12.07 -1.19 6.23
N LEU A 245 13.29 -0.71 6.48
CA LEU A 245 14.53 -1.41 6.19
C LEU A 245 15.17 -1.78 7.52
N SER A 246 15.40 -3.07 7.77
CA SER A 246 15.97 -3.54 9.04
C SER A 246 17.15 -4.48 8.86
N PHE A 247 18.06 -4.51 9.85
CA PHE A 247 19.32 -5.25 9.79
C PHE A 247 19.89 -5.48 11.20
N TYR A 248 20.92 -6.32 11.35
CA TYR A 248 21.52 -6.70 12.64
C TYR A 248 23.05 -6.73 12.60
#